data_AF-A0A2A6BYZ9-F1
#
_entry.id   AF-A0A2A6BYZ9-F1
#
_cell.length_a   1.000
_cell.length_b   1.000
_cell.length_c   1.000
_cell.angle_alpha   90.00
_cell.angle_beta   90.00
_cell.angle_gamma   90.00
#
_symmetry.space_group_name_H-M   'P 1'
#
loop_
_entity.id
_entity.type
_entity.pdbx_description
1 polymer ?
#
loop_
_entity_poly.entity_id
_entity_poly.type
_entity_poly.pdbx_seq_one_letter_code
_entity_poly.pdbx_strand_id
1 'polypeptide(L)'
;MLDIEPNARDDDIVTPNRPDPSNPAGAAKQSLFYCRDCGSSFILYRNLLKHIEKGKHFIHPEHVNLLDRVLGLFMRAIEDTLVPEPLSPVSEVVKAFKRASDPELPQGWAIKHGRKVGRYSEATKAFVKAKFDEYAKRGAKLKADEAERLMRADRFIEPKDWMTKSQLRN
;
A
#
# COMPACT_ATOMS: atom_id res chain seq x y z
N MET A 1 40.36 51.22 -19.39
CA MET A 1 39.21 51.18 -18.47
C MET A 1 38.27 50.13 -19.04
N LEU A 2 38.21 48.95 -18.41
CA LEU A 2 37.32 47.86 -18.78
C LEU A 2 36.40 47.69 -17.58
N ASP A 3 35.19 48.26 -17.69
CA ASP A 3 34.16 48.11 -16.68
C ASP A 3 33.33 46.87 -17.01
N ILE A 4 33.39 45.92 -16.08
CA ILE A 4 32.66 44.65 -16.09
C ILE A 4 31.33 44.90 -15.37
N GLU A 5 30.21 44.88 -16.11
CA GLU A 5 28.88 44.81 -15.49
C GLU A 5 28.45 43.36 -15.26
N PRO A 6 27.83 43.04 -14.10
CA PRO A 6 27.39 41.69 -13.78
C PRO A 6 26.03 41.39 -14.42
N ASN A 7 25.98 40.34 -15.23
CA ASN A 7 24.77 39.83 -15.87
C ASN A 7 23.89 39.12 -14.81
N ALA A 8 22.91 39.84 -14.25
CA ALA A 8 21.89 39.26 -13.38
C ALA A 8 20.89 38.46 -14.23
N ARG A 9 20.78 37.17 -13.95
CA ARG A 9 19.83 36.25 -14.59
C ARG A 9 18.43 36.56 -14.07
N ASP A 10 17.52 36.89 -14.98
CA ASP A 10 16.09 36.91 -14.71
C ASP A 10 15.60 35.45 -14.57
N ASP A 11 15.33 35.03 -13.33
CA ASP A 11 14.62 33.78 -13.05
C ASP A 11 13.12 34.00 -13.26
N ASP A 12 12.57 33.28 -14.24
CA ASP A 12 11.15 33.22 -14.58
C ASP A 12 10.28 32.82 -13.38
N ILE A 13 9.60 33.80 -12.77
CA ILE A 13 8.52 33.55 -11.82
C ILE A 13 7.32 32.99 -12.60
N VAL A 14 7.17 31.66 -12.60
CA VAL A 14 5.98 30.96 -13.07
C VAL A 14 4.78 31.40 -12.22
N THR A 15 3.94 32.24 -12.80
CA THR A 15 2.66 32.66 -12.23
C THR A 15 1.73 31.44 -12.15
N PRO A 16 1.17 31.07 -10.97
CA PRO A 16 0.23 29.97 -10.88
C PRO A 16 -1.08 30.33 -11.59
N ASN A 17 -1.50 29.48 -12.53
CA ASN A 17 -2.78 29.55 -13.25
C ASN A 17 -3.95 29.94 -12.33
N ARG A 18 -4.58 31.09 -12.61
CA ARG A 18 -5.83 31.51 -12.01
C ARG A 18 -6.99 30.76 -12.69
N PRO A 19 -7.82 29.97 -11.98
CA PRO A 19 -8.93 29.26 -12.61
C PRO A 19 -10.03 30.23 -13.06
N ASP A 20 -10.49 30.04 -14.30
CA ASP A 20 -11.59 30.77 -14.93
C ASP A 20 -12.95 30.34 -14.31
N PRO A 21 -13.84 31.26 -13.86
CA PRO A 21 -15.04 30.90 -13.09
C PRO A 21 -16.17 30.21 -13.87
N SER A 22 -16.03 29.96 -15.18
CA SER A 22 -17.21 29.79 -16.05
C SER A 22 -17.47 28.38 -16.61
N ASN A 23 -16.84 27.30 -16.10
CA ASN A 23 -17.12 25.94 -16.59
C ASN A 23 -17.39 24.92 -15.46
N PRO A 24 -18.65 24.48 -15.23
CA PRO A 24 -18.98 23.55 -14.15
C PRO A 24 -18.78 22.06 -14.50
N ALA A 25 -18.22 21.70 -15.66
CA ALA A 25 -18.17 20.32 -16.14
C ALA A 25 -16.84 19.55 -15.89
N GLY A 26 -15.88 20.14 -15.17
CA GLY A 26 -14.58 19.51 -14.91
C GLY A 26 -14.22 19.57 -13.45
N ALA A 27 -14.77 18.68 -12.63
CA ALA A 27 -14.28 18.48 -11.27
C ALA A 27 -12.82 18.00 -11.35
N ALA A 28 -11.87 18.96 -11.34
CA ALA A 28 -10.46 18.69 -11.28
C ALA A 28 -10.22 17.80 -10.06
N LYS A 29 -9.73 16.58 -10.30
CA LYS A 29 -9.19 15.71 -9.26
C LYS A 29 -8.25 16.59 -8.45
N GLN A 30 -8.60 16.86 -7.19
CA GLN A 30 -7.82 17.76 -6.35
C GLN A 30 -6.37 17.26 -6.35
N SER A 31 -5.50 17.94 -7.07
CA SER A 31 -4.12 17.54 -7.25
C SER A 31 -3.43 17.69 -5.90
N LEU A 32 -3.05 16.56 -5.31
CA LEU A 32 -2.33 16.56 -4.04
C LEU A 32 -0.96 17.22 -4.26
N PHE A 33 -0.60 18.12 -3.35
CA PHE A 33 0.73 18.72 -3.29
C PHE A 33 1.69 17.77 -2.57
N TYR A 34 2.89 17.56 -3.09
CA TYR A 34 3.84 16.62 -2.50
C TYR A 34 5.10 17.34 -1.99
N CYS A 35 5.64 16.87 -0.87
CA CYS A 35 6.97 17.26 -0.42
C CYS A 35 8.02 16.42 -1.16
N ARG A 36 9.02 17.08 -1.76
CA ARG A 36 10.10 16.39 -2.49
C ARG A 36 11.02 15.58 -1.58
N ASP A 37 11.21 16.03 -0.35
CA ASP A 37 12.19 15.40 0.53
C ASP A 37 11.62 14.15 1.21
N CYS A 38 10.36 14.18 1.66
CA CYS A 38 9.76 13.07 2.41
C CYS A 38 8.59 12.35 1.71
N GLY A 39 8.20 12.77 0.51
CA GLY A 39 7.12 12.14 -0.26
C GLY A 39 5.73 12.29 0.34
N SER A 40 5.56 13.06 1.42
CA SER A 40 4.24 13.29 2.03
C SER A 40 3.34 14.13 1.12
N SER A 41 2.07 13.74 1.03
CA SER A 41 1.07 14.39 0.19
C SER A 41 0.08 15.20 1.02
N PHE A 42 -0.24 16.40 0.57
CA PHE A 42 -1.14 17.35 1.22
C PHE A 42 -2.25 17.78 0.28
N ILE A 43 -3.46 17.90 0.81
CA ILE A 43 -4.64 18.36 0.06
C ILE A 43 -4.51 19.86 -0.27
N LEU A 44 -3.84 20.64 0.58
CA LEU A 44 -3.74 22.09 0.46
C LEU A 44 -2.28 22.55 0.47
N TYR A 45 -1.97 23.50 -0.41
CA TYR A 45 -0.64 24.08 -0.52
C TYR A 45 -0.13 24.70 0.80
N ARG A 46 -1.00 25.36 1.57
CA ARG A 46 -0.65 25.90 2.90
C ARG A 46 -0.18 24.84 3.90
N ASN A 47 -0.66 23.61 3.77
CA ASN A 47 -0.25 22.51 4.66
C ASN A 47 1.12 21.97 4.24
N LEU A 48 1.40 21.93 2.92
CA LEU A 48 2.73 21.67 2.40
C LEU A 48 3.73 22.72 2.88
N LEU A 49 3.40 24.01 2.76
CA LEU A 49 4.27 25.11 3.23
C LEU A 49 4.55 25.00 4.74
N LYS A 50 3.51 24.81 5.57
CA LYS A 50 3.70 24.59 7.01
C LYS A 50 4.53 23.35 7.32
N HIS A 51 4.48 22.32 6.48
CA HIS A 51 5.29 21.11 6.64
C HIS A 51 6.78 21.40 6.33
N ILE A 52 7.04 22.13 5.24
CA ILE A 52 8.38 22.58 4.85
C ILE A 52 8.96 23.53 5.92
N GLU A 53 8.19 24.54 6.33
CA GLU A 53 8.59 25.52 7.36
C GLU A 53 8.86 24.87 8.73
N LYS A 54 8.07 23.86 9.12
CA LYS A 54 8.30 23.12 10.36
C LYS A 54 9.49 22.17 10.28
N GLY A 55 10.01 21.88 9.08
CA GLY A 55 11.20 21.05 8.88
C GLY A 55 11.11 19.62 9.39
N LYS A 56 9.90 19.11 9.71
CA LYS A 56 9.71 17.70 10.12
C LYS A 56 9.67 16.79 8.89
N HIS A 57 10.73 16.82 8.10
CA HIS A 57 11.00 15.75 7.16
C HIS A 57 11.52 14.58 8.00
N PHE A 58 10.68 13.58 8.25
CA PHE A 58 11.09 12.31 8.89
C PHE A 58 11.95 11.47 7.93
N ILE A 59 12.93 12.10 7.28
CA ILE A 59 14.00 11.41 6.60
C ILE A 59 15.03 11.23 7.70
N HIS A 60 14.91 10.16 8.48
CA HIS A 60 15.98 9.81 9.39
C HIS A 60 17.17 9.38 8.54
N PRO A 61 18.25 10.17 8.44
CA PRO A 61 19.44 9.73 7.71
C PRO A 61 20.05 8.47 8.37
N GLU A 62 19.73 8.29 9.66
CA GLU A 62 20.09 7.17 10.52
C GLU A 62 19.40 5.86 10.12
N HIS A 63 18.30 5.92 9.37
CA HIS A 63 17.57 4.73 8.89
C HIS A 63 17.96 4.34 7.46
N VAL A 64 18.87 5.09 6.82
CA VAL A 64 19.46 4.66 5.55
C VAL A 64 20.45 3.55 5.88
N ASN A 65 20.07 2.31 5.58
CA ASN A 65 20.97 1.19 5.76
C ASN A 65 22.20 1.39 4.84
N LEU A 66 23.36 0.85 5.21
CA LEU A 66 24.54 0.86 4.36
C LEU A 66 24.22 0.34 2.95
N LEU A 67 23.34 -0.67 2.86
CA LEU A 67 22.86 -1.19 1.57
C LEU A 67 22.12 -0.14 0.74
N ASP A 68 21.21 0.63 1.33
CA ASP A 68 20.47 1.68 0.63
C ASP A 68 21.41 2.79 0.14
N ARG A 69 22.40 3.13 0.97
CA ARG A 69 23.44 4.11 0.62
C ARG A 69 24.30 3.61 -0.55
N VAL A 70 24.76 2.36 -0.51
CA VAL A 70 25.57 1.75 -1.58
C VAL A 70 24.75 1.63 -2.86
N LEU A 71 23.48 1.23 -2.77
CA LEU A 71 22.58 1.12 -3.91
C LEU A 71 22.38 2.49 -4.58
N GLY A 72 22.15 3.54 -3.79
CA GLY A 72 22.02 4.90 -4.31
C GLY A 72 23.29 5.41 -5.00
N LEU A 73 24.48 5.12 -4.44
CA LEU A 73 25.76 5.46 -5.07
C LEU A 73 25.98 4.66 -6.36
N PHE A 74 25.60 3.39 -6.37
CA PHE A 74 25.71 2.53 -7.55
C PHE A 74 24.79 3.01 -8.69
N MET A 75 23.54 3.38 -8.39
CA MET A 75 22.62 3.93 -9.38
C MET A 75 23.14 5.22 -10.01
N ARG A 76 23.65 6.16 -9.18
CA ARG A 76 24.26 7.39 -9.71
C ARG A 76 25.49 7.10 -10.57
N ALA A 77 26.35 6.18 -10.15
CA ALA A 77 27.52 5.80 -10.94
C ALA A 77 27.11 5.21 -12.30
N ILE A 78 26.01 4.44 -12.36
CA ILE A 78 25.45 3.95 -13.62
C ILE A 78 24.94 5.12 -14.47
N GLU A 79 24.19 6.05 -13.89
CA GLU A 79 23.65 7.23 -14.60
C GLU A 79 24.76 8.15 -15.13
N ASP A 80 25.83 8.36 -14.36
CA ASP A 80 26.96 9.22 -14.73
C ASP A 80 27.87 8.57 -15.79
N THR A 81 27.93 7.23 -15.83
CA THR A 81 28.78 6.49 -16.80
C THR A 81 28.05 6.13 -18.08
N LEU A 82 26.72 6.00 -18.05
CA LEU A 82 25.92 5.78 -19.25
C LEU A 82 25.68 7.10 -19.97
N VAL A 83 26.42 7.29 -21.07
CA VAL A 83 26.02 8.26 -22.09
C VAL A 83 24.67 7.78 -22.65
N PRO A 84 23.60 8.59 -22.58
CA PRO A 84 22.30 8.18 -23.09
C PRO A 84 22.41 7.99 -24.61
N GLU A 85 22.39 6.73 -25.03
CA GLU A 85 22.23 6.38 -26.42
C GLU A 85 20.81 6.81 -26.84
N PRO A 86 20.65 7.60 -27.91
CA PRO A 86 19.33 8.06 -28.33
C PRO A 86 18.48 6.83 -28.67
N LEU A 87 17.51 6.56 -27.81
CA LEU A 87 16.57 5.46 -28.00
C LEU A 87 15.81 5.68 -29.32
N SER A 88 15.53 4.59 -30.02
CA SER A 88 14.60 4.59 -31.16
C SER A 88 13.28 5.29 -30.76
N PRO A 89 12.57 5.92 -31.70
CA PRO A 89 11.31 6.61 -31.42
C PRO A 89 10.39 5.79 -30.52
N VAL A 90 9.81 6.43 -29.50
CA VAL A 90 8.95 5.78 -28.49
C VAL A 90 7.86 4.92 -29.12
N SER A 91 7.39 5.27 -30.33
CA SER A 91 6.42 4.50 -31.11
C SER A 91 6.91 3.12 -31.56
N GLU A 92 8.21 2.95 -31.84
CA GLU A 92 8.83 1.68 -32.21
C GLU A 92 9.11 0.83 -30.96
N VAL A 93 9.58 1.48 -29.89
CA VAL A 93 9.83 0.84 -28.59
C VAL A 93 8.54 0.30 -28.00
N VAL A 94 7.43 1.07 -28.00
CA VAL A 94 6.13 0.63 -27.49
C VAL A 94 5.55 -0.54 -28.30
N LYS A 95 5.83 -0.60 -29.61
CA LYS A 95 5.46 -1.75 -30.45
C LYS A 95 6.31 -2.99 -30.11
N ALA A 96 7.59 -2.82 -29.81
CA ALA A 96 8.50 -3.90 -29.41
C ALA A 96 8.33 -4.36 -27.94
N PHE A 97 7.90 -3.46 -27.04
CA PHE A 97 7.65 -3.74 -25.63
C PHE A 97 6.40 -4.59 -25.38
N LYS A 98 5.51 -4.71 -26.36
CA LYS A 98 4.52 -5.78 -26.40
C LYS A 98 5.24 -7.10 -26.67
N ARG A 99 6.05 -7.55 -25.71
CA ARG A 99 6.67 -8.87 -25.74
C ARG A 99 5.53 -9.87 -25.84
N ALA A 100 5.60 -10.77 -26.82
CA ALA A 100 4.69 -11.90 -26.99
C ALA A 100 4.68 -12.90 -25.80
N SER A 101 5.33 -12.56 -24.68
CA SER A 101 5.62 -13.43 -23.56
C SER A 101 5.21 -12.86 -22.20
N ASP A 102 4.50 -11.73 -22.14
CA ASP A 102 3.85 -11.34 -20.90
C ASP A 102 2.59 -12.20 -20.74
N PRO A 103 2.54 -13.12 -19.75
CA PRO A 103 1.32 -13.87 -19.50
C PRO A 103 0.22 -12.87 -19.15
N GLU A 104 -0.98 -13.06 -19.72
CA GLU A 104 -2.16 -12.31 -19.30
C GLU A 104 -2.38 -12.55 -17.80
N LEU A 105 -1.90 -11.62 -16.97
CA LEU A 105 -2.07 -11.71 -15.54
C LEU A 105 -3.54 -11.45 -15.20
N PRO A 106 -4.16 -12.27 -14.34
CA PRO A 106 -5.53 -12.04 -13.94
C PRO A 106 -5.66 -10.67 -13.26
N GLN A 107 -6.80 -10.01 -13.48
CA GLN A 107 -7.12 -8.76 -12.84
C GLN A 107 -7.00 -8.91 -11.32
N GLY A 108 -6.14 -8.09 -10.71
CA GLY A 108 -5.87 -8.15 -9.27
C GLY A 108 -4.65 -8.97 -8.85
N TRP A 109 -3.80 -9.46 -9.77
CA TRP A 109 -2.53 -10.14 -9.41
C TRP A 109 -1.61 -9.30 -8.52
N ALA A 110 -1.58 -7.98 -8.72
CA ALA A 110 -0.80 -7.05 -7.90
C ALA A 110 -1.47 -6.70 -6.56
N ILE A 111 -2.75 -7.05 -6.37
CA ILE A 111 -3.47 -6.79 -5.14
C ILE A 111 -3.15 -7.95 -4.19
N LYS A 112 -2.57 -7.64 -3.03
CA LYS A 112 -2.46 -8.61 -1.94
C LYS A 112 -3.87 -9.03 -1.55
N HIS A 113 -4.28 -10.24 -1.93
CA HIS A 113 -5.53 -10.80 -1.42
C HIS A 113 -5.46 -10.75 0.12
N GLY A 114 -6.45 -10.10 0.74
CA GLY A 114 -6.56 -10.11 2.20
C GLY A 114 -6.55 -11.55 2.69
N ARG A 115 -5.84 -11.82 3.79
CA ARG A 115 -5.93 -13.14 4.43
C ARG A 115 -7.41 -13.45 4.63
N LYS A 116 -7.88 -14.61 4.14
CA LYS A 116 -9.22 -15.11 4.47
C LYS A 116 -9.22 -15.41 5.98
N VAL A 117 -9.65 -14.45 6.80
CA VAL A 117 -9.72 -14.61 8.26
C VAL A 117 -11.00 -15.38 8.59
N GLY A 118 -11.00 -16.68 8.32
CA GLY A 118 -11.93 -17.61 8.96
C GLY A 118 -11.29 -18.07 10.26
N ARG A 119 -11.83 -17.68 11.43
CA ARG A 119 -11.25 -18.07 12.73
C ARG A 119 -11.33 -19.58 12.99
N TYR A 120 -12.31 -20.26 12.39
CA TYR A 120 -12.53 -21.70 12.53
C TYR A 120 -12.89 -22.34 11.19
N SER A 121 -12.45 -23.58 10.99
CA SER A 121 -12.85 -24.39 9.84
C SER A 121 -14.37 -24.63 9.79
N GLU A 122 -14.91 -24.89 8.59
CA GLU A 122 -16.33 -25.22 8.42
C GLU A 122 -16.70 -26.54 9.13
N ALA A 123 -15.76 -27.49 9.23
CA ALA A 123 -15.95 -28.74 9.96
C ALA A 123 -16.20 -28.49 11.46
N THR A 124 -15.42 -27.59 12.06
CA THR A 124 -15.56 -27.20 13.47
C THR A 124 -16.91 -26.54 13.73
N LYS A 125 -17.34 -25.63 12.85
CA LYS A 125 -18.65 -24.96 12.96
C LYS A 125 -19.79 -25.96 12.85
N ALA A 126 -19.69 -26.92 11.92
CA ALA A 126 -20.69 -27.96 11.74
C ALA A 126 -20.79 -28.88 12.96
N PHE A 127 -19.65 -29.28 13.55
CA PHE A 127 -19.62 -30.09 14.77
C PHE A 127 -20.31 -29.39 15.94
N VAL A 128 -19.94 -28.14 16.21
CA VAL A 128 -20.49 -27.37 17.32
C VAL A 128 -22.00 -27.20 17.12
N LYS A 129 -22.44 -26.85 15.91
CA LYS A 129 -23.86 -26.73 15.59
C LYS A 129 -24.62 -28.05 15.80
N ALA A 130 -24.09 -29.17 15.30
CA ALA A 130 -24.71 -30.48 15.48
C ALA A 130 -24.86 -30.86 16.96
N LYS A 131 -23.86 -30.55 17.79
CA LYS A 131 -23.93 -30.81 19.24
C LYS A 131 -24.93 -29.89 19.95
N PHE A 132 -24.99 -28.61 19.59
CA PHE A 132 -26.03 -27.72 20.12
C PHE A 132 -27.44 -28.18 19.73
N ASP A 133 -27.64 -28.60 18.49
CA ASP A 133 -28.93 -29.10 18.00
C ASP A 133 -29.33 -30.43 18.68
N GLU A 134 -28.37 -31.32 18.95
CA GLU A 134 -28.61 -32.56 19.69
C GLU A 134 -29.10 -32.29 21.13
N TYR A 135 -28.45 -31.35 21.83
CA TYR A 135 -28.85 -30.98 23.19
C TYR A 135 -30.16 -30.20 23.20
N ALA A 136 -30.41 -29.34 22.20
CA ALA A 136 -31.68 -28.63 22.04
C ALA A 136 -32.86 -29.60 21.86
N LYS A 137 -32.69 -30.69 21.07
CA LYS A 137 -33.70 -31.76 20.94
C LYS A 137 -33.97 -32.49 22.25
N ARG A 138 -32.97 -32.59 23.13
CA ARG A 138 -33.11 -33.16 24.47
C ARG A 138 -33.65 -32.16 25.51
N GLY A 139 -33.96 -30.92 25.10
CA GLY A 139 -34.43 -29.86 25.99
C GLY A 139 -33.38 -29.32 26.96
N ALA A 140 -32.09 -29.63 26.74
CA ALA A 140 -30.99 -29.22 27.60
C ALA A 140 -30.07 -28.21 26.88
N LYS A 141 -29.43 -27.32 27.65
CA LYS A 141 -28.37 -26.45 27.12
C LYS A 141 -27.02 -27.14 27.33
N LEU A 142 -26.26 -27.31 26.25
CA LEU A 142 -24.88 -27.77 26.33
C LEU A 142 -24.04 -26.73 27.08
N LYS A 143 -23.38 -27.14 28.17
CA LYS A 143 -22.47 -26.26 28.91
C LYS A 143 -21.18 -26.08 28.10
N ALA A 144 -20.63 -24.87 28.11
CA ALA A 144 -19.41 -24.55 27.37
C ALA A 144 -18.19 -25.40 27.78
N ASP A 145 -18.08 -25.78 29.06
CA ASP A 145 -17.03 -26.70 29.55
C ASP A 145 -17.12 -28.10 28.94
N GLU A 146 -18.36 -28.57 28.74
CA GLU A 146 -18.64 -29.89 28.18
C GLU A 146 -18.42 -29.88 26.67
N ALA A 147 -18.84 -28.81 25.98
CA ALA A 147 -18.58 -28.60 24.56
C ALA A 147 -17.06 -28.58 24.26
N GLU A 148 -16.27 -27.87 25.07
CA GLU A 148 -14.82 -27.83 24.93
C GLU A 148 -14.18 -29.22 25.14
N ARG A 149 -14.65 -30.00 26.13
CA ARG A 149 -14.17 -31.37 26.34
C ARG A 149 -14.52 -32.30 25.17
N LEU A 150 -15.73 -32.18 24.63
CA LEU A 150 -16.18 -32.97 23.47
C LEU A 150 -15.36 -32.63 22.22
N MET A 151 -15.03 -31.36 21.99
CA MET A 151 -14.19 -30.96 20.87
C MET A 151 -12.75 -31.51 20.96
N ARG A 152 -12.19 -31.61 22.18
CA ARG A 152 -10.85 -32.20 22.38
C ARG A 152 -10.84 -33.72 22.29
N ALA A 153 -11.96 -34.37 22.59
CA ALA A 153 -12.10 -35.82 22.49
C ALA A 153 -12.32 -36.27 21.04
N ASP A 154 -12.81 -35.38 20.16
CA ASP A 154 -13.02 -35.67 18.76
C ASP A 154 -11.70 -35.70 17.98
N ARG A 155 -11.41 -36.84 17.32
CA ARG A 155 -10.21 -37.02 16.48
C ARG A 155 -10.29 -36.28 15.14
N PHE A 156 -11.47 -35.83 14.73
CA PHE A 156 -11.69 -35.15 13.45
C PHE A 156 -11.45 -33.64 13.52
N ILE A 157 -11.34 -33.07 14.72
CA ILE A 157 -11.05 -31.64 14.91
C ILE A 157 -9.57 -31.49 15.25
N GLU A 158 -8.83 -30.81 14.39
CA GLU A 158 -7.43 -30.52 14.65
C GLU A 158 -7.26 -29.61 15.88
N PRO A 159 -6.16 -29.74 16.66
CA PRO A 159 -5.92 -28.91 17.84
C PRO A 159 -5.95 -27.40 17.58
N LYS A 160 -5.57 -26.97 16.37
CA LYS A 160 -5.61 -25.56 15.93
C LYS A 160 -7.04 -25.00 15.81
N ASP A 161 -8.02 -25.89 15.66
CA ASP A 161 -9.43 -25.59 15.43
C ASP A 161 -10.28 -25.79 16.69
N TRP A 162 -9.67 -26.10 17.84
CA TRP A 162 -10.38 -26.22 19.11
C TRP A 162 -10.92 -24.87 19.58
N MET A 163 -12.19 -24.86 19.97
CA MET A 163 -12.81 -23.71 20.63
C MET A 163 -12.68 -23.86 22.15
N THR A 164 -12.35 -22.75 22.81
CA THR A 164 -12.30 -22.65 24.27
C THR A 164 -13.68 -22.37 24.86
N LYS A 165 -13.90 -22.71 26.14
CA LYS A 165 -15.14 -22.38 26.88
C LYS A 165 -15.59 -20.94 26.66
N SER A 166 -14.66 -19.98 26.73
CA SER A 166 -14.96 -18.55 26.56
C SER A 166 -15.50 -18.21 25.17
N GLN A 167 -15.13 -18.98 24.15
CA GLN A 167 -15.58 -18.79 22.76
C GLN A 167 -16.90 -19.53 22.46
N LEU A 168 -17.25 -20.52 23.28
CA LEU A 168 -18.49 -21.30 23.18
C LEU A 168 -19.60 -20.77 24.11
N ARG A 169 -19.27 -19.81 24.97
CA ARG A 169 -20.20 -19.13 25.86
C ARG A 169 -20.88 -17.99 25.10
N ASN A 170 -22.21 -18.04 25.00
CA ASN A 170 -23.03 -16.90 24.60
C ASN A 170 -23.01 -15.80 25.68
#